data_AF-A0A3D8Q000-F1
#
_entry.id   AF-A0A3D8Q000-F1
#
_cell.length_a   1.000
_cell.length_b   1.000
_cell.length_c   1.000
_cell.angle_alpha   90.00
_cell.angle_beta   90.00
_cell.angle_gamma   90.00
#
_symmetry.space_group_name_H-M   'P 1'
#
loop_
_entity.id
_entity.type
_entity.pdbx_description
1 polymer ?
#
loop_
_entity_poly.entity_id
_entity_poly.type
_entity_poly.pdbx_seq_one_letter_code
_entity_poly.pdbx_strand_id
1 'polypeptide(L)'
;MNLALKDKQKKIGFSYAWNGILETIKTESNFRFHLIATSFVVICSFILQISLFEWAIILLTIGLVLVAEITNSAIEAIIDYVRPEIHPAAKVIKDAAAGSVLIAALISIIIGCIIFIPKILDLL
;
A
#
# COMPACT_ATOMS: atom_id res chain seq x y z
N MET A 1 13.48 35.54 4.47
CA MET A 1 14.09 34.34 5.07
C MET A 1 14.61 33.48 3.93
N ASN A 2 15.92 33.52 3.69
CA ASN A 2 16.58 32.74 2.64
C ASN A 2 16.51 31.26 3.01
N LEU A 3 15.50 30.55 2.51
CA LEU A 3 15.57 29.10 2.36
C LEU A 3 16.53 28.83 1.19
N ALA A 4 17.82 29.00 1.47
CA ALA A 4 18.84 28.30 0.70
C ALA A 4 18.55 26.82 0.92
N LEU A 5 17.77 26.23 0.01
CA LEU A 5 17.74 24.80 -0.21
C LEU A 5 19.17 24.45 -0.60
N LYS A 6 19.99 24.19 0.41
CA LYS A 6 21.33 23.67 0.28
C LYS A 6 21.13 22.25 -0.23
N ASP A 7 21.00 22.17 -1.55
CA ASP A 7 20.87 20.95 -2.30
C ASP A 7 22.19 20.19 -2.19
N LYS A 8 22.36 19.55 -1.04
CA LYS A 8 23.13 18.33 -0.99
C LYS A 8 22.19 17.29 -1.55
N GLN A 9 22.37 16.94 -2.82
CA GLN A 9 22.01 15.63 -3.37
C GLN A 9 22.64 14.54 -2.48
N LYS A 10 22.08 14.33 -1.29
CA LYS A 10 22.28 13.12 -0.52
C LYS A 10 21.56 12.07 -1.34
N LYS A 11 22.31 11.12 -1.90
CA LYS A 11 21.72 9.88 -2.44
C LYS A 11 20.61 9.47 -1.47
N ILE A 12 19.38 9.38 -1.97
CA ILE A 12 18.25 8.87 -1.19
C ILE A 12 18.63 7.41 -0.89
N GLY A 13 19.28 7.20 0.25
CA GLY A 13 19.80 5.91 0.65
C GLY A 13 18.67 5.03 1.15
N PHE A 14 18.93 3.72 1.23
CA PHE A 14 18.02 2.73 1.81
C PHE A 14 17.48 3.13 3.19
N SER A 15 18.26 3.87 3.99
CA SER A 15 17.80 4.40 5.28
C SER A 15 16.63 5.38 5.16
N TYR A 16 16.58 6.21 4.11
CA TYR A 16 15.46 7.14 3.89
C TYR A 16 14.19 6.39 3.47
N ALA A 17 14.33 5.41 2.57
CA ALA A 17 13.21 4.56 2.15
C ALA A 17 12.64 3.77 3.35
N TRP A 18 13.51 3.20 4.19
CA TRP A 18 13.11 2.49 5.40
C TRP A 18 12.38 3.38 6.40
N ASN A 19 12.90 4.60 6.64
CA ASN A 19 12.24 5.57 7.50
C ASN A 19 10.85 5.95 6.96
N GLY A 20 10.71 6.10 5.63
CA GLY A 20 9.41 6.35 5.00
C GLY A 20 8.40 5.24 5.30
N ILE A 21 8.77 3.98 5.11
CA ILE A 21 7.91 2.83 5.42
C ILE A 21 7.55 2.79 6.91
N LEU A 22 8.54 2.96 7.80
CA LEU A 22 8.31 2.96 9.25
C LEU A 22 7.39 4.07 9.71
N GLU A 23 7.47 5.24 9.07
CA GLU A 23 6.58 6.37 9.38
C GLU A 23 5.15 6.05 8.95
N THR A 24 4.95 5.58 7.71
CA THR A 24 3.62 5.17 7.22
C THR A 24 2.99 4.11 8.11
N ILE A 25 3.76 3.13 8.61
CA ILE A 25 3.26 2.12 9.57
C ILE A 25 2.71 2.76 10.85
N LYS A 26 3.32 3.84 11.34
CA LYS A 26 2.92 4.49 12.59
C LYS A 26 1.73 5.44 12.40
N THR A 27 1.72 6.19 11.30
CA THR A 27 0.72 7.25 11.07
C THR A 27 -0.56 6.69 10.45
N GLU A 28 -0.46 5.68 9.58
CA GLU A 28 -1.58 5.23 8.76
C GLU A 28 -2.25 3.97 9.34
N SER A 29 -3.51 4.12 9.76
CA SER A 29 -4.32 3.00 10.23
C SER A 29 -4.63 1.99 9.12
N ASN A 30 -4.90 2.48 7.91
CA ASN A 30 -5.19 1.66 6.74
C ASN A 30 -3.97 0.82 6.32
N PHE A 31 -2.76 1.39 6.34
CA PHE A 31 -1.52 0.63 6.09
C PHE A 31 -1.35 -0.52 7.10
N ARG A 32 -1.61 -0.29 8.39
CA ARG A 32 -1.55 -1.34 9.42
C ARG A 32 -2.58 -2.44 9.17
N PHE A 33 -3.80 -2.07 8.75
CA PHE A 33 -4.82 -3.04 8.35
C PHE A 33 -4.34 -3.91 7.18
N HIS A 34 -3.77 -3.29 6.14
CA HIS A 34 -3.21 -4.02 5.01
C HIS A 34 -2.05 -4.96 5.38
N LEU A 35 -1.21 -4.59 6.35
CA LEU A 35 -0.17 -5.49 6.87
C LEU A 35 -0.73 -6.71 7.61
N ILE A 36 -1.79 -6.53 8.40
CA ILE A 36 -2.47 -7.63 9.09
C ILE A 36 -3.11 -8.57 8.06
N ALA A 37 -3.84 -8.00 7.09
CA ALA A 37 -4.44 -8.77 5.99
C ALA A 37 -3.39 -9.53 5.18
N THR A 38 -2.27 -8.89 4.87
CA THR A 38 -1.11 -9.51 4.21
C THR A 38 -0.58 -10.70 5.01
N SER A 39 -0.39 -10.54 6.31
CA SER A 39 0.09 -11.63 7.19
C SER A 39 -0.86 -12.83 7.14
N PHE A 40 -2.19 -12.58 7.17
CA PHE A 40 -3.19 -13.63 7.05
C PHE A 40 -3.11 -14.36 5.69
N VAL A 41 -3.05 -13.60 4.59
CA VAL A 41 -2.94 -14.15 3.23
C VAL A 41 -1.69 -15.01 3.06
N VAL A 42 -0.55 -14.56 3.60
CA VAL A 42 0.71 -15.31 3.56
C VAL A 42 0.59 -16.63 4.34
N ILE A 43 0.00 -16.62 5.53
CA ILE A 43 -0.24 -17.83 6.33
C ILE A 43 -1.16 -18.80 5.57
N CYS A 44 -2.26 -18.32 5.01
CA CYS A 44 -3.18 -19.13 4.19
C CYS A 44 -2.47 -19.73 2.97
N SER A 45 -1.58 -18.96 2.32
CA SER A 45 -0.81 -19.42 1.16
C SER A 45 0.11 -20.59 1.50
N PHE A 46 0.72 -20.58 2.69
CA PHE A 46 1.51 -21.72 3.18
C PHE A 46 0.65 -22.94 3.51
N ILE A 47 -0.49 -22.74 4.18
CA ILE A 47 -1.39 -23.83 4.59
C ILE A 47 -1.97 -24.53 3.36
N LEU A 48 -2.41 -23.77 2.34
CA LEU A 48 -3.02 -24.29 1.12
C LEU A 48 -2.02 -24.77 0.06
N GLN A 49 -0.71 -24.70 0.37
CA GLN A 49 0.37 -25.17 -0.50
C GLN A 49 0.23 -24.69 -1.94
N ILE A 50 0.01 -23.38 -2.12
CA ILE A 50 -0.12 -22.79 -3.46
C ILE A 50 1.20 -22.93 -4.24
N SER A 51 1.10 -23.05 -5.55
CA SER A 51 2.22 -23.16 -6.48
C SER A 51 3.10 -21.90 -6.48
N LEU A 52 4.33 -22.05 -6.96
CA LEU A 52 5.27 -20.92 -7.07
C LEU A 52 4.73 -19.76 -7.93
N PHE A 53 3.93 -20.08 -8.95
CA PHE A 53 3.31 -19.07 -9.80
C PHE A 53 2.20 -18.31 -9.06
N GLU A 54 1.36 -19.02 -8.31
CA GLU A 54 0.34 -18.41 -7.45
C GLU A 54 0.99 -17.53 -6.36
N TRP A 55 2.11 -17.96 -5.78
CA TRP A 55 2.92 -17.13 -4.86
C TRP A 55 3.39 -15.83 -5.50
N ALA A 56 3.96 -15.90 -6.70
CA ALA A 56 4.44 -14.71 -7.40
C ALA A 56 3.30 -13.70 -7.63
N ILE A 57 2.11 -14.19 -8.00
CA ILE A 57 0.92 -13.36 -8.17
C ILE A 57 0.47 -12.74 -6.84
N ILE A 58 0.35 -13.52 -5.77
CA ILE A 58 -0.06 -13.04 -4.45
C ILE A 58 0.91 -11.97 -3.92
N LEU A 59 2.21 -12.18 -4.05
CA LEU A 59 3.22 -11.20 -3.63
C LEU A 59 3.15 -9.92 -4.47
N LEU A 60 2.88 -10.03 -5.77
CA LEU A 60 2.71 -8.87 -6.64
C LEU A 60 1.47 -8.05 -6.25
N THR A 61 0.34 -8.70 -5.95
CA THR A 61 -0.89 -8.00 -5.55
C THR A 61 -0.76 -7.35 -4.17
N ILE A 62 -0.12 -8.03 -3.21
CA ILE A 62 0.22 -7.45 -1.91
C ILE A 62 1.10 -6.21 -2.12
N GLY A 63 2.16 -6.33 -2.92
CA GLY A 63 3.06 -5.23 -3.23
C GLY A 63 2.34 -4.03 -3.85
N LEU A 64 1.42 -4.28 -4.79
CA LEU A 64 0.61 -3.24 -5.43
C LEU A 64 -0.24 -2.47 -4.41
N VAL A 65 -0.92 -3.17 -3.49
CA VAL A 65 -1.74 -2.54 -2.44
C VAL A 65 -0.88 -1.69 -1.51
N LEU A 66 0.26 -2.20 -1.05
CA LEU A 66 1.14 -1.46 -0.14
C LEU A 66 1.76 -0.23 -0.80
N VAL A 67 2.15 -0.33 -2.07
CA VAL A 67 2.66 0.82 -2.84
C VAL A 67 1.56 1.86 -3.05
N ALA A 68 0.34 1.43 -3.40
CA ALA A 68 -0.79 2.34 -3.55
C ALA A 68 -1.08 3.09 -2.24
N GLU A 69 -1.06 2.39 -1.10
CA GLU A 69 -1.31 2.98 0.22
C GLU A 69 -0.23 4.01 0.61
N ILE A 70 1.06 3.67 0.46
CA ILE A 70 2.16 4.62 0.73
C ILE A 70 2.06 5.85 -0.19
N THR A 71 1.68 5.64 -1.44
CA THR A 71 1.49 6.74 -2.41
C THR A 71 0.31 7.61 -2.03
N ASN A 72 -0.79 7.03 -1.56
CA ASN A 72 -1.96 7.76 -1.05
C ASN A 72 -1.55 8.68 0.10
N SER A 73 -0.87 8.14 1.11
CA SER A 73 -0.42 8.93 2.27
C SER A 73 0.59 10.02 1.90
N ALA A 74 1.46 9.76 0.92
CA ALA A 74 2.35 10.79 0.39
C ALA A 74 1.58 11.93 -0.30
N ILE A 75 0.55 11.60 -1.10
CA ILE A 75 -0.31 12.59 -1.75
C ILE A 75 -1.08 13.39 -0.69
N GLU A 76 -1.67 12.72 0.31
CA GLU A 76 -2.37 13.39 1.41
C GLU A 76 -1.46 14.38 2.13
N ALA A 77 -0.23 13.97 2.49
CA ALA A 77 0.75 14.83 3.15
C ALA A 77 1.13 16.05 2.29
N ILE A 78 1.28 15.88 0.97
CA ILE A 78 1.55 16.98 0.05
C ILE A 78 0.37 17.96 0.02
N ILE A 79 -0.86 17.45 -0.08
CA ILE A 79 -2.06 18.29 -0.13
C ILE A 79 -2.25 19.05 1.18
N ASP A 80 -2.04 18.40 2.32
CA ASP A 80 -2.14 19.04 3.64
C ASP A 80 -1.07 20.12 3.84
N TYR A 81 0.11 19.93 3.26
CA TYR A 81 1.16 20.95 3.26
C TYR A 81 0.84 22.16 2.36
N VAL A 82 0.31 21.95 1.15
CA VAL A 82 0.09 23.01 0.15
C VAL A 82 -1.23 23.77 0.37
N ARG A 83 -2.26 23.10 0.89
CA ARG A 83 -3.60 23.64 1.12
C ARG A 83 -4.20 23.08 2.42
N PRO A 84 -3.83 23.65 3.59
CA PRO A 84 -4.39 23.20 4.87
C PRO A 84 -5.88 23.55 5.04
N GLU A 85 -6.40 24.51 4.27
CA GLU A 85 -7.82 24.84 4.23
C GLU A 85 -8.57 23.91 3.26
N ILE A 86 -9.80 23.51 3.60
CA ILE A 86 -10.63 22.60 2.78
C ILE A 86 -11.03 23.28 1.47
N HIS A 87 -10.18 23.14 0.45
CA HIS A 87 -10.45 23.57 -0.91
C HIS A 87 -11.11 22.43 -1.70
N PRO A 88 -12.15 22.68 -2.53
CA PRO A 88 -12.82 21.64 -3.33
C PRO A 88 -11.84 20.76 -4.15
N ALA A 89 -10.77 21.36 -4.69
CA ALA A 89 -9.74 20.63 -5.42
C ALA A 89 -8.92 19.67 -4.54
N ALA A 90 -8.63 20.03 -3.28
CA ALA A 90 -7.92 19.16 -2.34
C ALA A 90 -8.75 17.90 -2.06
N LYS A 91 -10.07 18.06 -1.91
CA LYS A 91 -11.00 16.93 -1.77
C LYS A 91 -10.93 15.99 -2.98
N VAL A 92 -11.04 16.51 -4.20
CA VAL A 92 -11.00 15.68 -5.42
C VAL A 92 -9.70 14.88 -5.53
N ILE A 93 -8.55 15.49 -5.19
CA ILE A 93 -7.25 14.81 -5.24
C ILE A 93 -7.18 13.68 -4.19
N LYS A 94 -7.59 13.96 -2.95
CA LYS A 94 -7.61 12.96 -1.88
C LYS A 94 -8.57 11.81 -2.19
N ASP A 95 -9.77 12.12 -2.69
CA ASP A 95 -10.76 11.11 -3.09
C ASP A 95 -10.21 10.21 -4.21
N ALA A 96 -9.51 10.80 -5.20
CA ALA A 96 -8.89 10.03 -6.28
C ALA A 96 -7.74 9.13 -5.79
N ALA A 97 -6.90 9.64 -4.88
CA ALA A 97 -5.81 8.87 -4.29
C ALA A 97 -6.33 7.69 -3.47
N ALA A 98 -7.33 7.90 -2.61
CA ALA A 98 -8.00 6.85 -1.86
C ALA A 98 -8.71 5.84 -2.80
N GLY A 99 -9.31 6.32 -3.89
CA GLY A 99 -9.89 5.49 -4.94
C GLY A 99 -8.89 4.52 -5.58
N SER A 100 -7.62 4.93 -5.75
CA SER A 100 -6.57 4.06 -6.29
C SER A 100 -6.24 2.89 -5.37
N VAL A 101 -6.19 3.13 -4.05
CA VAL A 101 -6.02 2.08 -3.03
C VAL A 101 -7.18 1.10 -3.08
N LEU A 102 -8.41 1.61 -3.14
CA LEU A 102 -9.61 0.77 -3.19
C LEU A 102 -9.58 -0.18 -4.39
N ILE A 103 -9.23 0.32 -5.58
CA ILE A 103 -9.11 -0.50 -6.78
C ILE A 103 -8.04 -1.59 -6.59
N ALA A 104 -6.87 -1.22 -6.06
CA ALA A 104 -5.78 -2.17 -5.81
C ALA A 104 -6.22 -3.29 -4.83
N ALA A 105 -6.90 -2.91 -3.75
CA ALA A 105 -7.41 -3.83 -2.75
C ALA A 105 -8.48 -4.78 -3.32
N LEU A 106 -9.42 -4.28 -4.11
CA LEU A 106 -10.44 -5.09 -4.78
C LEU A 106 -9.82 -6.12 -5.72
N ILE A 107 -8.85 -5.70 -6.55
CA ILE A 107 -8.14 -6.61 -7.45
C ILE A 107 -7.40 -7.69 -6.64
N SER A 108 -6.72 -7.31 -5.56
CA SER A 108 -6.03 -8.27 -4.69
C SER A 108 -6.99 -9.28 -4.06
N ILE A 109 -8.19 -8.86 -3.66
CA ILE A 109 -9.23 -9.77 -3.12
C ILE A 109 -9.69 -10.75 -4.21
N ILE A 110 -10.01 -10.25 -5.40
CA ILE A 110 -10.46 -11.10 -6.52
C ILE A 110 -9.41 -12.16 -6.86
N ILE A 111 -8.14 -11.77 -6.96
CA ILE A 111 -7.03 -12.69 -7.22
C ILE A 111 -6.88 -13.70 -6.09
N GLY A 112 -6.96 -13.25 -4.83
CA GLY A 112 -6.95 -14.15 -3.67
C GLY A 112 -8.09 -15.18 -3.72
N CYS A 113 -9.30 -14.77 -4.10
CA CYS A 113 -10.43 -15.67 -4.28
C CYS A 113 -10.20 -16.68 -5.40
N ILE A 114 -9.67 -16.24 -6.55
CA ILE A 114 -9.36 -17.12 -7.70
C ILE A 114 -8.37 -18.22 -7.29
N ILE A 115 -7.37 -17.89 -6.47
CA ILE A 115 -6.33 -18.82 -6.04
C ILE A 115 -6.82 -19.71 -4.88
N PHE A 116 -7.43 -19.14 -3.85
CA PHE A 116 -7.72 -19.88 -2.62
C PHE A 116 -9.03 -20.68 -2.66
N ILE A 117 -10.07 -20.21 -3.36
CA ILE A 117 -11.36 -20.91 -3.38
C ILE A 117 -11.22 -22.36 -3.90
N PRO A 118 -10.57 -22.62 -5.05
CA PRO A 118 -10.40 -24.00 -5.52
C PRO A 118 -9.65 -24.88 -4.52
N LYS A 119 -8.58 -24.36 -3.90
CA LYS A 119 -7.78 -25.09 -2.92
C LYS A 119 -8.56 -25.44 -1.65
N ILE A 120 -9.46 -24.55 -1.23
CA ILE A 120 -10.32 -24.78 -0.07
C ILE A 120 -11.38 -25.84 -0.41
N LEU A 121 -11.96 -25.79 -1.61
CA LEU A 121 -12.93 -26.78 -2.06
C LEU A 121 -12.31 -28.18 -2.20
N ASP A 122 -11.05 -28.27 -2.65
CA ASP A 122 -10.32 -29.54 -2.74
C ASP A 122 -10.02 -30.18 -1.37
N LEU A 123 -10.10 -29.40 -0.27
CA LEU A 123 -9.84 -29.85 1.10
C LEU A 123 -11.10 -30.34 1.83
N LEU A 124 -12.30 -30.04 1.30
CA LEU A 124 -13.60 -30.40 1.85
C LEU A 124 -14.12 -31.73 1.26
#